data_AF-A0A3C7W0U9-F1
#
_entry.id   AF-A0A3C7W0U9-F1
#
_cell.length_a   1.000
_cell.length_b   1.000
_cell.length_c   1.000
_cell.angle_alpha   90.00
_cell.angle_beta   90.00
_cell.angle_gamma   90.00
#
_symmetry.space_group_name_H-M   'P 1'
#
loop_
_entity.id
_entity.type
_entity.pdbx_description
1 polymer ?
#
loop_
_entity_poly.entity_id
_entity_poly.type
_entity_poly.pdbx_seq_one_letter_code
_entity_poly.pdbx_strand_id
1 'polypeptide(L)'
;MLEAYREHVAERAAQNIPPKPLNAEQTAALVELLKAPPAGEEAVLLELLATRVPPGVDEAAYVKAGFLSAIARGETACPLIDRAEAVRLLGAMHGGYNIETLVDLLEDAELGELAATELKHTLLMFEAFHDVDELAKNGNANARAVLESWAEGEWFTSRDAVAESIKVVVFKVTGETNTDDLSPAPDAWSRPDIPLHALAMYKMARDGLSPDEPGKVGPMQQIEAIQAKGLPVAFVGDVVGTGSSRKSATNSVLWFFGDDIPGVPNKKGGGICIGGKVAPIFYNTMEDAGALVFEAPVDDLAMGDVIDIRPYEGKILNENGDLLSEFELKSQVLLDEVRAGGRINLIIGRGLTTRAREALGLPESDLFRKPEQP
;
A
#
# COMPACT_ATOMS: atom_id res chain seq x y z
N MET A 1 -8.04 -26.89 -7.66
CA MET A 1 -7.62 -25.54 -7.21
C MET A 1 -8.44 -25.08 -6.02
N LEU A 2 -9.77 -24.90 -6.12
CA LEU A 2 -10.61 -24.39 -5.02
C LEU A 2 -10.55 -25.22 -3.73
N GLU A 3 -10.60 -26.55 -3.81
CA GLU A 3 -10.53 -27.42 -2.63
C GLU A 3 -9.20 -27.25 -1.88
N ALA A 4 -8.07 -27.42 -2.57
CA ALA A 4 -6.74 -27.16 -2.00
C ALA A 4 -6.58 -25.72 -1.49
N TYR A 5 -7.17 -24.74 -2.15
CA TYR A 5 -7.18 -23.35 -1.68
C TYR A 5 -7.95 -23.19 -0.37
N ARG A 6 -9.11 -23.84 -0.22
CA ARG A 6 -9.91 -23.84 1.00
C ARG A 6 -9.21 -24.53 2.17
N GLU A 7 -8.53 -25.64 1.91
CA GLU A 7 -7.68 -26.31 2.90
C GLU A 7 -6.57 -25.35 3.39
N HIS A 8 -5.86 -24.70 2.46
CA HIS A 8 -4.86 -23.69 2.80
C HIS A 8 -5.43 -22.49 3.57
N VAL A 9 -6.62 -22.03 3.22
CA VAL A 9 -7.34 -21.00 3.99
C VAL A 9 -7.59 -21.46 5.42
N ALA A 10 -8.05 -22.71 5.62
CA ALA A 10 -8.29 -23.26 6.95
C ALA A 10 -6.99 -23.44 7.77
N GLU A 11 -5.91 -23.93 7.15
CA GLU A 11 -4.59 -24.06 7.78
C GLU A 11 -4.02 -22.71 8.24
N ARG A 12 -4.29 -21.65 7.47
CA ARG A 12 -3.88 -20.28 7.74
C ARG A 12 -4.74 -19.61 8.80
N ALA A 13 -6.04 -19.82 8.76
CA ALA A 13 -6.98 -19.35 9.77
C ALA A 13 -6.67 -19.92 11.16
N ALA A 14 -6.17 -21.17 11.25
CA ALA A 14 -5.72 -21.75 12.52
C ALA A 14 -4.52 -21.01 13.16
N GLN A 15 -3.83 -20.15 12.41
CA GLN A 15 -2.75 -19.29 12.86
C GLN A 15 -3.15 -17.80 12.89
N ASN A 16 -4.44 -17.48 12.71
CA ASN A 16 -4.97 -16.11 12.64
C ASN A 16 -4.31 -15.24 11.56
N ILE A 17 -3.94 -15.83 10.41
CA ILE A 17 -3.36 -15.12 9.26
C ILE A 17 -4.12 -15.43 7.98
N PRO A 18 -4.13 -14.52 6.99
CA PRO A 18 -4.77 -14.76 5.70
C PRO A 18 -4.04 -15.82 4.86
N PRO A 19 -4.71 -16.41 3.85
CA PRO A 19 -4.05 -17.26 2.88
C PRO A 19 -2.96 -16.50 2.11
N LYS A 20 -1.94 -17.23 1.66
CA LYS A 20 -0.97 -16.70 0.68
C LYS A 20 -1.68 -16.16 -0.57
N PRO A 21 -1.09 -15.15 -1.26
CA PRO A 21 -1.51 -14.78 -2.60
C PRO A 21 -1.44 -16.00 -3.55
N LEU A 22 -2.25 -15.98 -4.60
CA LEU A 22 -2.21 -16.99 -5.63
C LEU A 22 -0.90 -16.92 -6.40
N ASN A 23 -0.29 -18.08 -6.65
CA ASN A 23 0.84 -18.18 -7.57
C ASN A 23 0.36 -18.29 -9.03
N ALA A 24 1.30 -18.37 -9.98
CA ALA A 24 0.98 -18.47 -11.40
C ALA A 24 0.15 -19.70 -11.76
N GLU A 25 0.47 -20.87 -11.21
CA GLU A 25 -0.26 -22.13 -11.46
C GLU A 25 -1.71 -22.06 -10.96
N GLN A 26 -1.91 -21.54 -9.76
CA GLN A 26 -3.24 -21.32 -9.17
C GLN A 26 -4.02 -20.28 -9.95
N THR A 27 -3.38 -19.21 -10.41
CA THR A 27 -4.01 -18.18 -11.24
C THR A 27 -4.42 -18.73 -12.60
N ALA A 28 -3.59 -19.57 -13.23
CA ALA A 28 -3.96 -20.26 -14.48
C ALA A 28 -5.15 -21.20 -14.27
N ALA A 29 -5.17 -21.97 -13.18
CA ALA A 29 -6.31 -22.81 -12.84
C ALA A 29 -7.58 -22.00 -12.51
N LEU A 30 -7.44 -20.83 -11.88
CA LEU A 30 -8.54 -19.89 -11.65
C LEU A 30 -9.12 -19.36 -12.97
N VAL A 31 -8.27 -19.04 -13.95
CA VAL A 31 -8.71 -18.62 -15.29
C VAL A 31 -9.60 -19.68 -15.95
N GLU A 32 -9.24 -20.96 -15.88
CA GLU A 32 -10.06 -22.04 -16.44
C GLU A 32 -11.41 -22.17 -15.70
N LEU A 33 -11.43 -21.96 -14.39
CA LEU A 33 -12.68 -21.91 -13.62
C LEU A 33 -13.53 -20.69 -14.00
N LEU A 34 -12.94 -19.53 -14.26
CA LEU A 34 -13.69 -18.33 -14.68
C LEU A 34 -14.34 -18.52 -16.06
N LYS A 35 -13.70 -19.28 -16.97
CA LYS A 35 -14.27 -19.62 -18.28
C LYS A 35 -15.44 -20.61 -18.18
N ALA A 36 -15.44 -21.49 -17.19
CA ALA A 36 -16.48 -22.50 -16.96
C ALA A 36 -16.81 -22.60 -15.45
N PRO A 37 -17.50 -21.58 -14.89
CA PRO A 37 -17.67 -21.45 -13.45
C PRO A 37 -18.58 -22.57 -12.90
N PRO A 38 -18.15 -23.26 -11.83
CA PRO A 38 -19.05 -24.14 -11.10
C PRO A 38 -20.18 -23.32 -10.46
N ALA A 39 -21.39 -23.88 -10.45
CA ALA A 39 -22.56 -23.20 -9.92
C ALA A 39 -22.37 -22.84 -8.43
N GLY A 40 -22.60 -21.57 -8.09
CA GLY A 40 -22.49 -21.04 -6.73
C GLY A 40 -21.08 -20.59 -6.33
N GLU A 41 -20.08 -20.73 -7.21
CA GLU A 41 -18.70 -20.32 -6.97
C GLU A 41 -18.35 -18.97 -7.63
N GLU A 42 -19.26 -18.38 -8.39
CA GLU A 42 -19.01 -17.24 -9.28
C GLU A 42 -18.40 -16.04 -8.52
N ALA A 43 -18.99 -15.68 -7.38
CA ALA A 43 -18.52 -14.56 -6.56
C ALA A 43 -17.13 -14.81 -5.97
N VAL A 44 -16.85 -16.05 -5.53
CA VAL A 44 -15.55 -16.43 -4.97
C VAL A 44 -14.47 -16.34 -6.04
N LEU A 45 -14.74 -16.82 -7.26
CA LEU A 45 -13.77 -16.74 -8.35
C LEU A 45 -13.41 -15.30 -8.71
N LEU A 46 -14.40 -14.40 -8.75
CA LEU A 46 -14.19 -12.97 -9.00
C LEU A 46 -13.37 -12.31 -7.88
N GLU A 47 -13.70 -12.61 -6.61
CA GLU A 47 -12.96 -12.09 -5.45
C GLU A 47 -11.50 -12.52 -5.46
N LEU A 48 -11.22 -13.80 -5.77
CA LEU A 48 -9.87 -14.34 -5.87
C LEU A 48 -9.06 -13.62 -6.95
N LEU A 49 -9.64 -13.42 -8.13
CA LEU A 49 -8.97 -12.73 -9.24
C LEU A 49 -8.70 -11.26 -8.89
N ALA A 50 -9.68 -10.59 -8.29
CA ALA A 50 -9.60 -9.17 -7.96
C ALA A 50 -8.60 -8.89 -6.83
N THR A 51 -8.55 -9.74 -5.80
CA THR A 51 -7.88 -9.39 -4.53
C THR A 51 -6.74 -10.30 -4.12
N ARG A 52 -6.60 -11.51 -4.69
CA ARG A 52 -5.60 -12.51 -4.24
C ARG A 52 -4.45 -12.73 -5.20
N VAL A 53 -4.40 -12.05 -6.34
CA VAL A 53 -3.25 -12.09 -7.27
C VAL A 53 -2.33 -10.89 -7.00
N PRO A 54 -1.00 -11.09 -6.83
CA PRO A 54 -0.05 -9.99 -6.71
C PRO A 54 -0.12 -9.01 -7.91
N PRO A 55 0.13 -7.71 -7.71
CA PRO A 55 0.18 -6.72 -8.79
C PRO A 55 1.55 -6.71 -9.51
N GLY A 56 1.72 -5.83 -10.49
CA GLY A 56 3.04 -5.55 -11.08
C GLY A 56 3.50 -6.62 -12.07
N VAL A 57 4.76 -7.03 -11.90
CA VAL A 57 5.47 -7.97 -12.81
C VAL A 57 5.66 -9.36 -12.20
N ASP A 58 4.82 -9.73 -11.23
CA ASP A 58 4.77 -11.09 -10.70
C ASP A 58 4.28 -12.10 -11.76
N GLU A 59 4.73 -13.35 -11.68
CA GLU A 59 4.33 -14.40 -12.63
C GLU A 59 2.81 -14.66 -12.62
N ALA A 60 2.16 -14.55 -11.46
CA ALA A 60 0.70 -14.63 -11.36
C ALA A 60 0.02 -13.40 -11.98
N ALA A 61 0.62 -12.21 -11.83
CA ALA A 61 0.16 -10.99 -12.48
C ALA A 61 0.22 -11.13 -14.01
N TYR A 62 1.27 -11.74 -14.55
CA TYR A 62 1.38 -12.01 -15.99
C TYR A 62 0.20 -12.84 -16.52
N VAL A 63 -0.16 -13.93 -15.83
CA VAL A 63 -1.30 -14.77 -16.19
C VAL A 63 -2.62 -14.00 -16.10
N LYS A 64 -2.83 -13.25 -15.01
CA LYS A 64 -4.02 -12.40 -14.82
C LYS A 64 -4.15 -11.35 -15.91
N ALA A 65 -3.08 -10.60 -16.19
CA ALA A 65 -3.07 -9.56 -17.22
C ALA A 65 -3.38 -10.16 -18.59
N GLY A 66 -2.70 -11.24 -18.99
CA GLY A 66 -2.93 -11.87 -20.29
C GLY A 66 -4.38 -12.34 -20.48
N PHE A 67 -4.99 -12.91 -19.46
CA PHE A 67 -6.41 -13.30 -19.50
C PHE A 67 -7.35 -12.10 -19.63
N LEU A 68 -7.16 -11.06 -18.81
CA LEU A 68 -7.99 -9.87 -18.83
C LEU A 68 -7.82 -9.09 -20.14
N SER A 69 -6.60 -9.01 -20.68
CA SER A 69 -6.33 -8.40 -21.98
C SER A 69 -7.05 -9.11 -23.12
N ALA A 70 -7.04 -10.45 -23.12
CA ALA A 70 -7.78 -11.22 -24.13
C ALA A 70 -9.29 -10.99 -24.03
N ILE A 71 -9.85 -10.81 -22.84
CA ILE A 71 -11.27 -10.45 -22.67
C ILE A 71 -11.52 -9.03 -23.19
N ALA A 72 -10.72 -8.05 -22.76
CA ALA A 72 -10.90 -6.65 -23.14
C ALA A 72 -10.79 -6.44 -24.67
N ARG A 73 -9.92 -7.19 -25.35
CA ARG A 73 -9.78 -7.21 -26.82
C ARG A 73 -10.82 -8.07 -27.55
N GLY A 74 -11.69 -8.78 -26.83
CA GLY A 74 -12.71 -9.66 -27.41
C GLY A 74 -12.17 -10.94 -28.04
N GLU A 75 -10.92 -11.31 -27.72
CA GLU A 75 -10.26 -12.52 -28.21
C GLU A 75 -10.73 -13.78 -27.46
N THR A 76 -11.20 -13.61 -26.23
CA THR A 76 -11.79 -14.68 -25.42
C THR A 76 -13.04 -14.20 -24.70
N ALA A 77 -13.97 -15.11 -24.43
CA ALA A 77 -15.19 -14.81 -23.68
C ALA A 77 -15.09 -15.39 -22.27
N CYS A 78 -15.63 -14.67 -21.29
CA CYS A 78 -15.80 -15.12 -19.92
C CYS A 78 -17.26 -14.87 -19.50
N PRO A 79 -17.99 -15.87 -18.97
CA PRO A 79 -19.38 -15.69 -18.53
C PRO A 79 -19.51 -14.74 -17.33
N LEU A 80 -18.43 -14.48 -16.59
CA LEU A 80 -18.44 -13.68 -15.36
C LEU A 80 -17.80 -12.29 -15.51
N ILE A 81 -17.02 -12.06 -16.57
CA ILE A 81 -16.25 -10.83 -16.77
C ILE A 81 -16.50 -10.35 -18.18
N ASP A 82 -17.17 -9.21 -18.32
CA ASP A 82 -17.32 -8.54 -19.60
C ASP A 82 -16.07 -7.70 -19.94
N ARG A 83 -16.04 -7.12 -21.15
CA ARG A 83 -14.91 -6.31 -21.61
C ARG A 83 -14.62 -5.12 -20.70
N ALA A 84 -15.66 -4.45 -20.19
CA ALA A 84 -15.50 -3.27 -19.35
C ALA A 84 -14.94 -3.63 -17.97
N GLU A 85 -15.42 -4.70 -17.36
CA GLU A 85 -14.91 -5.18 -16.09
C GLU A 85 -13.47 -5.69 -16.21
N ALA A 86 -13.09 -6.27 -17.36
CA ALA A 86 -11.70 -6.63 -17.61
C ALA A 86 -10.77 -5.39 -17.60
N VAL A 87 -11.21 -4.26 -18.15
CA VAL A 87 -10.47 -2.99 -18.10
C VAL A 87 -10.31 -2.49 -16.67
N ARG A 88 -11.37 -2.52 -15.85
CA ARG A 88 -11.28 -2.13 -14.43
C ARG A 88 -10.29 -3.01 -13.66
N LEU A 89 -10.34 -4.32 -13.88
CA LEU A 89 -9.44 -5.27 -13.24
C LEU A 89 -7.99 -5.11 -13.70
N LEU A 90 -7.75 -4.71 -14.95
CA LEU A 90 -6.43 -4.31 -15.44
C LEU A 90 -5.95 -3.02 -14.78
N GLY A 91 -6.81 -2.01 -14.62
CA GLY A 91 -6.49 -0.76 -13.92
C GLY A 91 -6.04 -0.99 -12.47
N ALA A 92 -6.68 -1.94 -11.79
CA ALA A 92 -6.35 -2.32 -10.42
C ALA A 92 -5.01 -3.08 -10.24
N MET A 93 -4.26 -3.34 -11.32
CA MET A 93 -2.96 -4.03 -11.25
C MET A 93 -1.77 -3.10 -10.97
N HIS A 94 -2.00 -1.78 -10.87
CA HIS A 94 -1.04 -0.73 -10.49
C HIS A 94 0.13 -0.49 -11.46
N GLY A 95 0.43 -1.41 -12.38
CA GLY A 95 1.45 -1.30 -13.41
C GLY A 95 2.04 -2.64 -13.84
N GLY A 96 2.94 -2.62 -14.82
CA GLY A 96 3.55 -3.82 -15.39
C GLY A 96 2.75 -4.34 -16.59
N TYR A 97 2.33 -5.61 -16.55
CA TYR A 97 1.75 -6.30 -17.71
C TYR A 97 0.38 -5.78 -18.16
N ASN A 98 -0.28 -4.94 -17.37
CA ASN A 98 -1.56 -4.31 -17.70
C ASN A 98 -1.43 -3.08 -18.61
N ILE A 99 -0.27 -2.40 -18.62
CA ILE A 99 -0.11 -1.06 -19.20
C ILE A 99 -0.36 -1.05 -20.70
N GLU A 100 0.31 -1.92 -21.45
CA GLU A 100 0.23 -1.96 -22.92
C GLU A 100 -1.22 -2.08 -23.39
N THR A 101 -1.98 -2.99 -22.79
CA THR A 101 -3.39 -3.18 -23.13
C THR A 101 -4.24 -1.95 -22.81
N LEU A 102 -4.04 -1.30 -21.66
CA LEU A 102 -4.79 -0.09 -21.31
C LEU A 102 -4.47 1.06 -22.29
N VAL A 103 -3.22 1.18 -22.73
CA VAL A 103 -2.83 2.19 -23.72
C VAL A 103 -3.44 1.90 -25.09
N ASP A 104 -3.37 0.66 -25.57
CA ASP A 104 -3.99 0.24 -26.84
C ASP A 104 -5.50 0.56 -26.87
N LEU A 105 -6.18 0.34 -25.73
CA LEU A 105 -7.62 0.54 -25.62
C LEU A 105 -8.04 2.01 -25.66
N LEU A 106 -7.12 2.98 -25.58
CA LEU A 106 -7.46 4.41 -25.72
C LEU A 106 -8.09 4.74 -27.09
N GLU A 107 -7.82 3.93 -28.12
CA GLU A 107 -8.41 4.05 -29.46
C GLU A 107 -9.71 3.25 -29.63
N ASP A 108 -10.08 2.40 -28.66
CA ASP A 108 -11.30 1.61 -28.72
C ASP A 108 -12.54 2.50 -28.51
N ALA A 109 -13.52 2.36 -29.42
CA ALA A 109 -14.71 3.21 -29.45
C ALA A 109 -15.66 2.98 -28.25
N GLU A 110 -15.62 1.81 -27.62
CA GLU A 110 -16.47 1.45 -26.48
C GLU A 110 -15.73 1.58 -25.14
N LEU A 111 -14.44 1.23 -25.14
CA LEU A 111 -13.64 1.10 -23.91
C LEU A 111 -12.67 2.27 -23.67
N GLY A 112 -12.42 3.13 -24.65
CA GLY A 112 -11.36 4.13 -24.56
C GLY A 112 -11.52 5.14 -23.42
N GLU A 113 -12.75 5.54 -23.09
CA GLU A 113 -13.01 6.43 -21.94
C GLU A 113 -12.72 5.71 -20.60
N LEU A 114 -13.06 4.42 -20.51
CA LEU A 114 -12.79 3.63 -19.31
C LEU A 114 -11.28 3.34 -19.16
N ALA A 115 -10.60 2.98 -20.25
CA ALA A 115 -9.15 2.80 -20.25
C ALA A 115 -8.42 4.09 -19.86
N ALA A 116 -8.88 5.25 -20.35
CA ALA A 116 -8.38 6.54 -19.91
C ALA A 116 -8.61 6.76 -18.42
N THR A 117 -9.80 6.45 -17.90
CA THR A 117 -10.11 6.57 -16.47
C THR A 117 -9.12 5.78 -15.60
N GLU A 118 -8.81 4.53 -15.97
CA GLU A 118 -7.84 3.71 -15.24
C GLU A 118 -6.39 4.24 -15.37
N LEU A 119 -5.99 4.72 -16.55
CA LEU A 119 -4.65 5.27 -16.78
C LEU A 119 -4.39 6.57 -16.02
N LYS A 120 -5.41 7.41 -15.79
CA LYS A 120 -5.29 8.67 -15.03
C LYS A 120 -4.73 8.46 -13.62
N HIS A 121 -4.99 7.31 -13.01
CA HIS A 121 -4.52 6.96 -11.67
C HIS A 121 -3.29 6.04 -11.66
N THR A 122 -2.80 5.64 -12.83
CA THR A 122 -1.67 4.73 -12.97
C THR A 122 -0.35 5.50 -13.00
N LEU A 123 0.50 5.31 -11.98
CA LEU A 123 1.77 6.03 -11.85
C LEU A 123 2.91 5.37 -12.63
N LEU A 124 2.91 4.04 -12.72
CA LEU A 124 4.01 3.23 -13.24
C LEU A 124 4.02 3.17 -14.78
N MET A 125 3.85 4.33 -15.43
CA MET A 125 3.82 4.45 -16.90
C MET A 125 5.20 4.37 -17.55
N PHE A 126 6.23 4.90 -16.89
CA PHE A 126 7.62 4.91 -17.37
C PHE A 126 7.75 5.31 -18.86
N GLU A 127 8.15 4.38 -19.73
CA GLU A 127 8.31 4.62 -21.17
C GLU A 127 6.96 4.67 -21.92
N ALA A 128 5.95 3.95 -21.45
CA ALA A 128 4.60 3.95 -22.04
C ALA A 128 3.90 5.32 -21.93
N PHE A 129 4.48 6.26 -21.17
CA PHE A 129 4.12 7.67 -21.25
C PHE A 129 4.21 8.20 -22.70
N HIS A 130 5.26 7.81 -23.44
CA HIS A 130 5.49 8.27 -24.81
C HIS A 130 4.41 7.78 -25.78
N ASP A 131 3.91 6.56 -25.58
CA ASP A 131 2.84 6.00 -26.39
C ASP A 131 1.54 6.81 -26.21
N VAL A 132 1.19 7.16 -24.97
CA VAL A 132 0.04 8.02 -24.67
C VAL A 132 0.24 9.44 -25.23
N ASP A 133 1.45 10.00 -25.12
CA ASP A 133 1.77 11.32 -25.66
C ASP A 133 1.68 11.37 -27.19
N GLU A 134 2.17 10.34 -27.88
CA GLU A 134 2.06 10.21 -29.33
C GLU A 134 0.59 10.09 -29.78
N LEU A 135 -0.21 9.27 -29.12
CA LEU A 135 -1.65 9.16 -29.38
C LEU A 135 -2.37 10.50 -29.21
N ALA A 136 -2.05 11.24 -28.15
CA ALA A 136 -2.64 12.55 -27.90
C ALA A 136 -2.26 13.57 -28.99
N LYS A 137 -1.00 13.57 -29.45
CA LYS A 137 -0.52 14.42 -30.55
C LYS A 137 -1.16 14.07 -31.89
N ASN A 138 -1.52 12.80 -32.09
CA ASN A 138 -2.24 12.32 -33.26
C ASN A 138 -3.76 12.56 -33.19
N GLY A 139 -4.25 13.23 -32.13
CA GLY A 139 -5.63 13.67 -32.02
C GLY A 139 -6.57 12.74 -31.25
N ASN A 140 -6.04 11.72 -30.55
CA ASN A 140 -6.85 10.87 -29.68
C ASN A 140 -7.31 11.66 -28.43
N ALA A 141 -8.63 11.84 -28.28
CA ALA A 141 -9.22 12.61 -27.18
C ALA A 141 -9.04 11.94 -25.81
N ASN A 142 -9.07 10.61 -25.74
CA ASN A 142 -8.88 9.85 -24.50
C ASN A 142 -7.43 10.00 -24.00
N ALA A 143 -6.45 9.82 -24.88
CA ALA A 143 -5.04 10.01 -24.58
C ALA A 143 -4.74 11.46 -24.14
N ARG A 144 -5.35 12.44 -24.81
CA ARG A 144 -5.28 13.85 -24.41
C ARG A 144 -5.80 14.09 -23.00
N ALA A 145 -6.96 13.49 -22.67
CA ALA A 145 -7.54 13.60 -21.32
C ALA A 145 -6.68 12.94 -20.24
N VAL A 146 -5.97 11.85 -20.57
CA VAL A 146 -5.00 11.22 -19.66
C VAL A 146 -3.82 12.15 -19.39
N LEU A 147 -3.21 12.74 -20.43
CA LEU A 147 -2.11 13.70 -20.26
C LEU A 147 -2.52 14.91 -19.42
N GLU A 148 -3.70 15.48 -19.68
CA GLU A 148 -4.20 16.65 -18.94
C GLU A 148 -4.42 16.30 -17.47
N SER A 149 -5.01 15.13 -17.18
CA SER A 149 -5.21 14.63 -15.82
C SER A 149 -3.88 14.44 -15.06
N TRP A 150 -2.87 13.84 -15.72
CA TRP A 150 -1.54 13.72 -15.12
C TRP A 150 -0.88 15.08 -14.89
N ALA A 151 -1.05 16.02 -15.82
CA ALA A 151 -0.49 17.36 -15.75
C ALA A 151 -1.12 18.20 -14.61
N GLU A 152 -2.39 17.98 -14.31
CA GLU A 152 -3.10 18.57 -13.17
C GLU A 152 -2.89 17.79 -11.86
N GLY A 153 -2.21 16.64 -11.91
CA GLY A 153 -1.90 15.83 -10.74
C GLY A 153 -3.13 15.17 -10.11
N GLU A 154 -4.14 14.79 -10.90
CA GLU A 154 -5.39 14.19 -10.38
C GLU A 154 -5.14 12.89 -9.60
N TRP A 155 -4.11 12.11 -9.97
CA TRP A 155 -3.66 10.93 -9.23
C TRP A 155 -3.31 11.24 -7.76
N PHE A 156 -2.89 12.48 -7.48
CA PHE A 156 -2.53 12.97 -6.15
C PHE A 156 -3.71 13.67 -5.48
N THR A 157 -4.42 14.54 -6.21
CA THR A 157 -5.49 15.37 -5.64
C THR A 157 -6.77 14.58 -5.34
N SER A 158 -7.00 13.45 -6.02
CA SER A 158 -8.10 12.52 -5.73
C SER A 158 -7.90 11.70 -4.45
N ARG A 159 -6.69 11.69 -3.88
CA ARG A 159 -6.39 11.03 -2.62
C ARG A 159 -6.63 11.99 -1.46
N ASP A 160 -7.10 11.45 -0.34
CA ASP A 160 -7.29 12.23 0.89
C ASP A 160 -5.98 12.86 1.35
N ALA A 161 -6.01 14.14 1.68
CA ALA A 161 -4.88 14.79 2.33
C ALA A 161 -4.72 14.23 3.76
N VAL A 162 -3.51 14.34 4.31
CA VAL A 162 -3.28 14.07 5.73
C VAL A 162 -4.25 14.93 6.54
N ALA A 163 -4.97 14.32 7.49
CA ALA A 163 -5.94 15.06 8.28
C ALA A 163 -5.26 16.07 9.21
N GLU A 164 -5.94 17.19 9.48
CA GLU A 164 -5.46 18.20 10.44
C GLU A 164 -5.42 17.68 11.88
N SER A 165 -6.22 16.63 12.16
CA SER A 165 -6.36 15.96 13.45
C SER A 165 -6.50 14.46 13.22
N ILE A 166 -5.67 13.68 13.91
CA ILE A 166 -5.67 12.22 13.81
C ILE A 166 -5.74 11.65 15.22
N LYS A 167 -6.92 11.12 15.58
CA LYS A 167 -7.10 10.40 16.84
C LYS A 167 -6.58 8.98 16.71
N VAL A 168 -5.66 8.58 17.59
CA VAL A 168 -5.02 7.28 17.56
C VAL A 168 -4.90 6.66 18.94
N VAL A 169 -4.74 5.35 19.01
CA VAL A 169 -4.30 4.65 20.22
C VAL A 169 -2.80 4.40 20.17
N VAL A 170 -2.11 4.64 21.27
CA VAL A 170 -0.68 4.41 21.41
C VAL A 170 -0.38 2.92 21.64
N PHE A 171 0.44 2.32 20.78
CA PHE A 171 1.16 1.08 21.06
C PHE A 171 2.62 1.43 21.42
N LYS A 172 2.89 1.61 22.72
CA LYS A 172 4.21 2.04 23.20
C LYS A 172 5.13 0.86 23.50
N VAL A 173 6.36 0.92 23.02
CA VAL A 173 7.44 0.01 23.40
C VAL A 173 8.56 0.81 24.05
N THR A 174 8.82 0.55 25.34
CA THR A 174 9.84 1.25 26.10
C THR A 174 11.26 0.78 25.75
N GLY A 175 12.22 1.69 25.90
CA GLY A 175 13.61 1.50 25.55
C GLY A 175 13.87 1.50 24.04
N GLU A 176 14.92 0.79 23.65
CA GLU A 176 15.34 0.68 22.26
C GLU A 176 14.63 -0.50 21.57
N THR A 177 13.94 -0.21 20.47
CA THR A 177 13.48 -1.21 19.51
C THR A 177 14.53 -1.37 18.41
N ASN A 178 15.20 -2.52 18.41
CA ASN A 178 16.04 -2.94 17.31
C ASN A 178 15.19 -3.57 16.21
N THR A 179 15.64 -3.46 14.95
CA THR A 179 14.98 -4.15 13.83
C THR A 179 14.93 -5.68 13.98
N ASP A 180 15.82 -6.29 14.76
CA ASP A 180 15.76 -7.72 15.11
C ASP A 180 14.58 -8.04 16.04
N ASP A 181 14.16 -7.10 16.90
CA ASP A 181 12.96 -7.27 17.73
C ASP A 181 11.69 -7.35 16.88
N LEU A 182 11.65 -6.60 15.78
CA LEU A 182 10.51 -6.51 14.86
C LEU A 182 10.50 -7.63 13.80
N SER A 183 11.68 -8.13 13.45
CA SER A 183 11.90 -9.10 12.38
C SER A 183 13.12 -9.97 12.74
N PRO A 184 13.00 -10.94 13.65
CA PRO A 184 14.15 -11.69 14.16
C PRO A 184 14.94 -12.42 13.07
N ALA A 185 16.27 -12.51 13.24
CA ALA A 185 17.14 -13.17 12.26
C ALA A 185 16.80 -14.66 12.00
N PRO A 186 16.44 -15.50 13.01
CA PRO A 186 16.08 -16.91 12.77
C PRO A 186 14.87 -17.10 11.85
N ASP A 187 14.01 -16.08 11.73
CA ASP A 187 12.76 -16.12 10.98
C ASP A 187 12.91 -15.50 9.59
N ALA A 188 14.15 -15.20 9.15
CA ALA A 188 14.42 -14.56 7.87
C ALA A 188 13.82 -15.28 6.66
N TRP A 189 13.65 -16.60 6.74
CA TRP A 189 13.05 -17.44 5.71
C TRP A 189 11.58 -17.10 5.42
N SER A 190 10.86 -16.54 6.40
CA SER A 190 9.44 -16.20 6.28
C SER A 190 9.18 -14.76 5.83
N ARG A 191 10.22 -13.91 5.72
CA ARG A 191 10.10 -12.47 5.40
C ARG A 191 9.24 -12.14 4.17
N PRO A 192 9.25 -12.92 3.06
CA PRO A 192 8.38 -12.67 1.91
C PRO A 192 6.88 -12.84 2.22
N ASP A 193 6.54 -13.62 3.25
CA ASP A 193 5.19 -13.90 3.71
C ASP A 193 4.85 -12.98 4.89
N ILE A 194 4.52 -11.72 4.58
CA ILE A 194 4.36 -10.64 5.58
C ILE A 194 3.46 -11.05 6.75
N PRO A 195 2.26 -11.62 6.54
CA PRO A 195 1.39 -11.97 7.66
C PRO A 195 1.98 -13.04 8.58
N LEU A 196 2.64 -14.05 7.99
CA LEU A 196 3.31 -15.10 8.75
C LEU A 196 4.52 -14.54 9.52
N HIS A 197 5.34 -13.72 8.85
CA HIS A 197 6.53 -13.14 9.46
C HIS A 197 6.18 -12.19 10.61
N ALA A 198 5.09 -11.44 10.48
CA ALA A 198 4.63 -10.49 11.49
C ALA A 198 4.31 -11.17 12.83
N LEU A 199 3.93 -12.46 12.84
CA LEU A 199 3.74 -13.23 14.08
C LEU A 199 5.01 -13.28 14.94
N ALA A 200 6.21 -13.14 14.35
CA ALA A 200 7.48 -13.15 15.07
C ALA A 200 7.88 -11.80 15.69
N MET A 201 7.14 -10.72 15.39
CA MET A 201 7.41 -9.37 15.92
C MET A 201 7.28 -9.37 17.44
N TYR A 202 8.32 -8.94 18.15
CA TYR A 202 8.43 -8.93 19.61
C TYR A 202 8.19 -10.30 20.27
N LYS A 203 8.56 -11.40 19.62
CA LYS A 203 8.43 -12.75 20.21
C LYS A 203 9.33 -13.01 21.42
N MET A 204 10.34 -12.18 21.65
CA MET A 204 11.18 -12.24 22.85
C MET A 204 10.61 -11.32 23.93
N ALA A 205 10.42 -11.84 25.14
CA ALA A 205 9.85 -11.07 26.25
C ALA A 205 10.71 -9.84 26.56
N ARG A 206 10.02 -8.72 26.84
CA ARG A 206 10.63 -7.45 27.24
C ARG A 206 9.66 -6.67 28.12
N ASP A 207 10.17 -5.60 28.75
CA ASP A 207 9.31 -4.78 29.61
C ASP A 207 8.11 -4.22 28.83
N GLY A 208 6.93 -4.28 29.44
CA GLY A 208 5.65 -3.87 28.82
C GLY A 208 5.08 -4.82 27.75
N LEU A 209 5.82 -5.81 27.24
CA LEU A 209 5.37 -6.74 26.19
C LEU A 209 5.51 -8.21 26.59
N SER A 210 4.40 -8.92 26.57
CA SER A 210 4.27 -10.35 26.87
C SER A 210 3.95 -11.13 25.61
N PRO A 211 4.92 -11.83 24.99
CA PRO A 211 4.64 -12.65 23.81
C PRO A 211 3.68 -13.80 24.15
N ASP A 212 2.76 -14.09 23.24
CA ASP A 212 1.76 -15.16 23.39
C ASP A 212 2.42 -16.54 23.46
N GLU A 213 3.47 -16.76 22.67
CA GLU A 213 4.34 -17.93 22.76
C GLU A 213 5.82 -17.48 22.78
N PRO A 214 6.45 -17.36 23.96
CA PRO A 214 7.82 -16.85 24.09
C PRO A 214 8.82 -17.54 23.15
N GLY A 215 9.51 -16.74 22.34
CA GLY A 215 10.49 -17.17 21.34
C GLY A 215 9.90 -17.60 19.99
N LYS A 216 8.56 -17.63 19.85
CA LYS A 216 7.86 -18.10 18.65
C LYS A 216 6.81 -17.11 18.14
N VAL A 217 5.89 -16.67 18.98
CA VAL A 217 4.80 -15.73 18.63
C VAL A 217 4.88 -14.51 19.53
N GLY A 218 4.77 -13.33 18.92
CA GLY A 218 4.73 -12.02 19.56
C GLY A 218 3.49 -11.78 20.43
N PRO A 219 3.32 -10.56 20.94
CA PRO A 219 2.24 -10.19 21.86
C PRO A 219 0.91 -9.94 21.11
N MET A 220 0.39 -10.96 20.42
CA MET A 220 -0.79 -10.82 19.56
C MET A 220 -2.02 -10.40 20.36
N GLN A 221 -2.22 -10.93 21.57
CA GLN A 221 -3.31 -10.51 22.45
C GLN A 221 -3.25 -9.03 22.83
N GLN A 222 -2.05 -8.48 23.05
CA GLN A 222 -1.90 -7.05 23.36
C GLN A 222 -2.18 -6.18 22.13
N ILE A 223 -1.72 -6.62 20.95
CA ILE A 223 -2.02 -5.95 19.67
C ILE A 223 -3.52 -5.91 19.44
N GLU A 224 -4.20 -7.05 19.58
CA GLU A 224 -5.66 -7.16 19.42
C GLU A 224 -6.40 -6.28 20.44
N ALA A 225 -5.98 -6.25 21.71
CA ALA A 225 -6.58 -5.40 22.74
C ALA A 225 -6.47 -3.91 22.42
N ILE A 226 -5.36 -3.48 21.80
CA ILE A 226 -5.16 -2.11 21.34
C ILE A 226 -6.04 -1.81 20.12
N GLN A 227 -6.06 -2.70 19.12
CA GLN A 227 -6.90 -2.55 17.93
C GLN A 227 -8.41 -2.56 18.26
N ALA A 228 -8.83 -3.31 19.27
CA ALA A 228 -10.22 -3.41 19.71
C ALA A 228 -10.82 -2.08 20.20
N LYS A 229 -9.99 -1.06 20.45
CA LYS A 229 -10.45 0.31 20.77
C LYS A 229 -11.04 1.05 19.56
N GLY A 230 -10.88 0.52 18.34
CA GLY A 230 -11.56 1.02 17.14
C GLY A 230 -11.02 2.33 16.58
N LEU A 231 -9.82 2.75 16.99
CA LEU A 231 -9.09 3.88 16.41
C LEU A 231 -7.81 3.35 15.72
N PRO A 232 -7.24 4.08 14.75
CA PRO A 232 -5.91 3.78 14.21
C PRO A 232 -4.87 3.70 15.32
N VAL A 233 -3.81 2.93 15.11
CA VAL A 233 -2.77 2.71 16.12
C VAL A 233 -1.49 3.43 15.72
N ALA A 234 -0.92 4.20 16.64
CA ALA A 234 0.43 4.76 16.50
C ALA A 234 1.44 3.83 17.19
N PHE A 235 2.44 3.39 16.43
CA PHE A 235 3.58 2.68 17.00
C PHE A 235 4.56 3.69 17.62
N VAL A 236 4.78 3.59 18.93
CA VAL A 236 5.57 4.58 19.68
C VAL A 236 6.74 3.90 20.38
N GLY A 237 7.93 4.50 20.35
CA GLY A 237 9.08 4.00 21.11
C GLY A 237 10.11 5.07 21.46
N ASP A 238 10.97 4.80 22.44
CA ASP A 238 11.97 5.78 22.89
C ASP A 238 13.09 5.92 21.85
N VAL A 239 13.62 4.79 21.37
CA VAL A 239 14.54 4.71 20.24
C VAL A 239 14.05 3.61 19.30
N VAL A 240 13.80 3.93 18.03
CA VAL A 240 13.11 3.03 17.10
C VAL A 240 13.96 2.71 15.87
N GLY A 241 14.02 1.43 15.51
CA GLY A 241 14.48 0.96 14.22
C GLY A 241 16.00 0.88 14.07
N THR A 242 16.74 0.77 15.17
CA THR A 242 18.19 0.60 15.12
C THR A 242 18.61 -0.75 14.52
N GLY A 243 19.90 -0.86 14.18
CA GLY A 243 20.46 -2.09 13.62
C GLY A 243 20.35 -2.17 12.10
N SER A 244 20.00 -3.34 11.59
CA SER A 244 20.10 -3.67 10.17
C SER A 244 18.99 -3.07 9.31
N SER A 245 19.32 -2.77 8.05
CA SER A 245 18.33 -2.44 7.02
C SER A 245 17.53 -3.69 6.61
N ARG A 246 16.42 -3.98 7.31
CA ARG A 246 15.49 -5.04 6.91
C ARG A 246 14.07 -4.48 6.79
N LYS A 247 13.58 -4.39 5.55
CA LYS A 247 12.22 -3.93 5.25
C LYS A 247 11.14 -4.75 5.96
N SER A 248 11.42 -6.01 6.27
CA SER A 248 10.52 -6.88 7.02
C SER A 248 10.15 -6.34 8.40
N ALA A 249 11.02 -5.57 9.06
CA ALA A 249 10.69 -4.91 10.33
C ALA A 249 9.54 -3.90 10.15
N THR A 250 9.65 -3.02 9.15
CA THR A 250 8.57 -2.09 8.76
C THR A 250 7.32 -2.87 8.33
N ASN A 251 7.45 -3.90 7.50
CA ASN A 251 6.31 -4.70 7.08
C ASN A 251 5.55 -5.32 8.26
N SER A 252 6.23 -5.83 9.28
CA SER A 252 5.58 -6.39 10.48
C SER A 252 4.79 -5.32 11.25
N VAL A 253 5.38 -4.13 11.45
CA VAL A 253 4.70 -3.00 12.12
C VAL A 253 3.46 -2.59 11.33
N LEU A 254 3.59 -2.37 10.02
CA LEU A 254 2.50 -1.94 9.17
C LEU A 254 1.44 -3.03 8.94
N TRP A 255 1.80 -4.31 9.04
CA TRP A 255 0.83 -5.39 8.99
C TRP A 255 -0.23 -5.26 10.10
N PHE A 256 0.21 -4.88 11.31
CA PHE A 256 -0.69 -4.68 12.43
C PHE A 256 -1.30 -3.27 12.49
N PHE A 257 -0.54 -2.23 12.13
CA PHE A 257 -0.94 -0.83 12.41
C PHE A 257 -1.08 0.06 11.17
N GLY A 258 -0.88 -0.49 9.99
CA GLY A 258 -1.11 0.19 8.71
C GLY A 258 -2.45 -0.16 8.09
N ASP A 259 -2.64 0.35 6.87
CA ASP A 259 -3.86 0.26 6.09
C ASP A 259 -3.70 -0.74 4.93
N ASP A 260 -4.79 -1.43 4.61
CA ASP A 260 -4.84 -2.29 3.43
C ASP A 260 -4.62 -1.47 2.15
N ILE A 261 -3.86 -2.06 1.21
CA ILE A 261 -3.64 -1.45 -0.10
C ILE A 261 -4.59 -2.14 -1.10
N PRO A 262 -5.56 -1.42 -1.69
CA PRO A 262 -6.50 -2.00 -2.64
C PRO A 262 -5.79 -2.74 -3.79
N GLY A 263 -6.22 -3.97 -4.09
CA GLY A 263 -5.65 -4.79 -5.16
C GLY A 263 -4.27 -5.40 -4.85
N VAL A 264 -3.72 -5.22 -3.65
CA VAL A 264 -2.41 -5.78 -3.27
C VAL A 264 -2.57 -6.73 -2.07
N PRO A 265 -2.58 -8.06 -2.29
CA PRO A 265 -2.78 -9.01 -1.21
C PRO A 265 -1.62 -9.01 -0.21
N ASN A 266 -1.96 -9.18 1.08
CA ASN A 266 -1.04 -9.46 2.18
C ASN A 266 0.07 -8.41 2.36
N LYS A 267 -0.22 -7.16 2.02
CA LYS A 267 0.68 -6.04 2.23
C LYS A 267 -0.12 -4.81 2.63
N LYS A 268 0.41 -4.10 3.62
CA LYS A 268 -0.15 -2.84 4.11
C LYS A 268 0.82 -1.69 3.90
N GLY A 269 0.27 -0.49 3.82
CA GLY A 269 1.00 0.78 3.77
C GLY A 269 0.50 1.71 4.87
N GLY A 270 0.84 3.00 4.79
CA GLY A 270 0.31 3.98 5.75
C GLY A 270 0.84 3.75 7.17
N GLY A 271 -0.01 3.96 8.17
CA GLY A 271 0.34 3.83 9.59
C GLY A 271 1.12 5.03 10.15
N ILE A 272 1.30 5.04 11.47
CA ILE A 272 1.94 6.15 12.20
C ILE A 272 3.04 5.60 13.11
N CYS A 273 4.20 6.25 13.07
CA CYS A 273 5.35 5.89 13.90
C CYS A 273 5.96 7.12 14.58
N ILE A 274 6.01 7.10 15.91
CA ILE A 274 6.54 8.19 16.72
C ILE A 274 7.72 7.67 17.52
N GLY A 275 8.89 8.27 17.33
CA GLY A 275 10.08 7.93 18.11
C GLY A 275 10.58 9.11 18.91
N GLY A 276 11.07 8.89 20.14
CA GLY A 276 12.00 9.84 20.76
C GLY A 276 13.23 10.05 19.87
N LYS A 277 13.70 8.94 19.29
CA LYS A 277 14.65 8.90 18.19
C LYS A 277 14.26 7.81 17.20
N VAL A 278 14.41 8.07 15.90
CA VAL A 278 14.20 7.07 14.85
C VAL A 278 15.47 6.93 14.01
N ALA A 279 15.95 5.70 13.84
CA ALA A 279 17.13 5.43 13.03
C ALA A 279 16.89 5.83 11.55
N PRO A 280 17.84 6.50 10.87
CA PRO A 280 17.59 7.09 9.55
C PRO A 280 17.12 6.10 8.47
N ILE A 281 17.64 4.88 8.48
CA ILE A 281 17.26 3.84 7.51
C ILE A 281 15.81 3.40 7.75
N PHE A 282 15.42 3.19 9.01
CA PHE A 282 14.07 2.81 9.36
C PHE A 282 13.09 3.94 9.05
N TYR A 283 13.45 5.19 9.36
CA TYR A 283 12.69 6.39 9.00
C TYR A 283 12.37 6.42 7.50
N ASN A 284 13.40 6.33 6.66
CA ASN A 284 13.24 6.28 5.19
C ASN A 284 12.34 5.11 4.74
N THR A 285 12.45 3.95 5.37
CA THR A 285 11.66 2.77 5.01
C THR A 285 10.18 2.96 5.35
N MET A 286 9.87 3.66 6.45
CA MET A 286 8.51 4.04 6.85
C MET A 286 7.94 5.08 5.86
N GLU A 287 8.70 6.12 5.51
CA GLU A 287 8.32 7.11 4.48
C GLU A 287 8.02 6.45 3.12
N ASP A 288 8.90 5.55 2.68
CA ASP A 288 8.73 4.81 1.43
C ASP A 288 7.48 3.92 1.41
N ALA A 289 7.00 3.50 2.59
CA ALA A 289 5.79 2.71 2.77
C ALA A 289 4.52 3.54 2.98
N GLY A 290 4.64 4.88 2.99
CA GLY A 290 3.52 5.81 3.16
C GLY A 290 3.16 6.11 4.61
N ALA A 291 3.99 5.72 5.57
CA ALA A 291 3.74 5.99 6.97
C ALA A 291 4.03 7.44 7.34
N LEU A 292 3.22 8.01 8.23
CA LEU A 292 3.55 9.25 8.92
C LEU A 292 4.53 8.94 10.04
N VAL A 293 5.83 9.15 9.77
CA VAL A 293 6.91 8.93 10.73
C VAL A 293 7.54 10.26 11.16
N PHE A 294 7.73 10.48 12.45
CA PHE A 294 8.36 11.70 12.97
C PHE A 294 9.00 11.48 14.36
N GLU A 295 9.89 12.38 14.74
CA GLU A 295 10.54 12.38 16.07
C GLU A 295 9.83 13.39 16.99
N ALA A 296 9.54 12.99 18.23
CA ALA A 296 8.89 13.81 19.26
C ALA A 296 9.28 13.31 20.67
N PRO A 297 9.24 14.13 21.73
CA PRO A 297 9.20 13.62 23.10
C PRO A 297 8.07 12.61 23.29
N VAL A 298 8.37 11.45 23.87
CA VAL A 298 7.43 10.33 24.02
C VAL A 298 7.29 9.83 25.46
N ASP A 299 7.84 10.56 26.42
CA ASP A 299 7.84 10.17 27.85
C ASP A 299 6.42 10.18 28.43
N ASP A 300 5.59 11.13 27.98
CA ASP A 300 4.19 11.29 28.39
C ASP A 300 3.20 10.50 27.52
N LEU A 301 3.68 9.56 26.70
CA LEU A 301 2.85 8.67 25.86
C LEU A 301 2.91 7.23 26.37
N ALA A 302 1.85 6.77 27.02
CA ALA A 302 1.77 5.43 27.58
C ALA A 302 1.00 4.44 26.67
N MET A 303 1.28 3.14 26.86
CA MET A 303 0.57 2.07 26.15
C MET A 303 -0.95 2.19 26.38
N GLY A 304 -1.70 2.26 25.28
CA GLY A 304 -3.15 2.34 25.29
C GLY A 304 -3.71 3.75 25.44
N ASP A 305 -2.89 4.79 25.59
CA ASP A 305 -3.40 6.17 25.58
C ASP A 305 -4.10 6.48 24.26
N VAL A 306 -5.15 7.28 24.33
CA VAL A 306 -5.77 7.88 23.16
C VAL A 306 -5.25 9.30 23.04
N ILE A 307 -4.63 9.60 21.90
CA ILE A 307 -4.01 10.89 21.63
C ILE A 307 -4.55 11.47 20.33
N ASP A 308 -4.40 12.77 20.17
CA ASP A 308 -4.74 13.51 18.97
C ASP A 308 -3.49 14.17 18.39
N ILE A 309 -3.06 13.69 17.23
CA ILE A 309 -1.91 14.21 16.49
C ILE A 309 -2.40 15.34 15.59
N ARG A 310 -1.73 16.49 15.65
CA ARG A 310 -1.96 17.66 14.79
C ARG A 310 -0.78 17.85 13.84
N PRO A 311 -0.72 17.15 12.68
CA PRO A 311 0.49 17.09 11.84
C PRO A 311 0.96 18.45 11.34
N TYR A 312 0.03 19.35 11.07
CA TYR A 312 0.30 20.70 10.56
C TYR A 312 0.68 21.69 11.66
N GLU A 313 0.27 21.43 12.91
CA GLU A 313 0.60 22.27 14.06
C GLU A 313 1.85 21.77 14.81
N GLY A 314 2.28 20.54 14.56
CA GLY A 314 3.40 19.94 15.28
C GLY A 314 3.07 19.62 16.74
N LYS A 315 1.85 19.14 17.04
CA LYS A 315 1.40 18.88 18.42
C LYS A 315 0.79 17.50 18.60
N ILE A 316 0.95 16.95 19.79
CA ILE A 316 0.25 15.77 20.30
C ILE A 316 -0.52 16.19 21.55
N LEU A 317 -1.83 15.94 21.53
CA LEU A 317 -2.74 16.28 22.63
C LEU A 317 -3.31 14.99 23.26
N ASN A 318 -3.70 15.06 24.54
CA ASN A 318 -4.51 14.01 25.17
C ASN A 318 -6.00 14.13 24.79
N GLU A 319 -6.84 13.23 25.28
CA GLU A 319 -8.30 13.26 25.02
C GLU A 319 -9.01 14.53 25.50
N ASN A 320 -8.46 15.22 26.52
CA ASN A 320 -9.00 16.45 27.07
C ASN A 320 -8.54 17.70 26.30
N GLY A 321 -7.60 17.55 25.35
CA GLY A 321 -7.00 18.64 24.59
C GLY A 321 -5.78 19.27 25.26
N ASP A 322 -5.25 18.70 26.34
CA ASP A 322 -4.00 19.16 26.94
C ASP A 322 -2.81 18.72 26.10
N LEU A 323 -1.80 19.60 25.98
CA LEU A 323 -0.57 19.34 25.24
C LEU A 323 0.28 18.27 25.95
N LEU A 324 0.60 17.19 25.25
CA LEU A 324 1.51 16.13 25.69
C LEU A 324 2.92 16.32 25.10
N SER A 325 3.00 16.69 23.82
CA SER A 325 4.29 16.86 23.14
C SER A 325 4.17 17.82 21.96
N GLU A 326 5.27 18.49 21.64
CA GLU A 326 5.46 19.24 20.39
C GLU A 326 6.49 18.53 19.52
N PHE A 327 6.39 18.69 18.20
CA PHE A 327 7.32 18.12 17.23
C PHE A 327 7.43 18.98 15.98
N GLU A 328 8.50 18.75 15.24
CA GLU A 328 8.68 19.32 13.91
C GLU A 328 8.87 18.18 12.91
N LEU A 329 8.18 18.27 11.77
CA LEU A 329 8.43 17.34 10.68
C LEU A 329 9.78 17.66 10.05
N LYS A 330 10.61 16.64 9.85
CA LYS A 330 11.92 16.77 9.18
C LYS A 330 11.81 17.47 7.81
N SER A 331 10.68 17.30 7.14
CA SER A 331 10.31 18.06 5.95
C SER A 331 8.79 18.11 5.83
N GLN A 332 8.25 19.26 5.41
CA GLN A 332 6.83 19.37 5.06
C GLN A 332 6.45 18.49 3.86
N VAL A 333 7.42 18.09 3.03
CA VAL A 333 7.21 17.15 1.92
C VAL A 333 6.66 15.80 2.40
N LEU A 334 6.93 15.40 3.65
CA LEU A 334 6.37 14.18 4.24
C LEU A 334 4.84 14.10 4.13
N LEU A 335 4.14 15.23 4.23
CA LEU A 335 2.68 15.27 4.10
C LEU A 335 2.21 14.91 2.68
N ASP A 336 2.98 15.27 1.66
CA ASP A 336 2.74 14.82 0.28
C ASP A 336 3.08 13.35 0.12
N GLU A 337 4.14 12.86 0.78
CA GLU A 337 4.56 11.47 0.71
C GLU A 337 3.50 10.54 1.30
N VAL A 338 2.95 10.89 2.48
CA VAL A 338 1.85 10.16 3.11
C VAL A 338 0.61 10.19 2.20
N ARG A 339 0.21 11.36 1.69
CA ARG A 339 -0.93 11.48 0.76
C ARG A 339 -0.76 10.61 -0.48
N ALA A 340 0.44 10.56 -1.05
CA ALA A 340 0.75 9.72 -2.22
C ALA A 340 0.81 8.21 -1.90
N GLY A 341 0.67 7.82 -0.63
CA GLY A 341 0.82 6.43 -0.19
C GLY A 341 2.27 5.95 -0.21
N GLY A 342 3.23 6.86 -0.07
CA GLY A 342 4.66 6.57 -0.02
C GLY A 342 5.51 7.57 -0.79
N ARG A 343 6.72 7.82 -0.27
CA ARG A 343 7.72 8.68 -0.93
C ARG A 343 8.06 8.23 -2.35
N ILE A 344 8.17 6.93 -2.59
CA ILE A 344 8.43 6.36 -3.91
C ILE A 344 7.30 6.73 -4.90
N ASN A 345 6.04 6.58 -4.48
CA ASN A 345 4.89 6.93 -5.31
C ASN A 345 4.87 8.44 -5.61
N LEU A 346 5.17 9.27 -4.61
CA LEU A 346 5.26 10.73 -4.80
C LEU A 346 6.32 11.08 -5.85
N ILE A 347 7.52 10.49 -5.77
CA ILE A 347 8.62 10.77 -6.70
C ILE A 347 8.21 10.40 -8.13
N ILE A 348 7.65 9.19 -8.32
CA ILE A 348 7.24 8.71 -9.64
C ILE A 348 6.10 9.58 -10.20
N GLY A 349 5.04 9.78 -9.42
CA GLY A 349 3.87 10.55 -9.83
C GLY A 349 4.20 12.02 -10.09
N ARG A 350 5.06 12.64 -9.28
CA ARG A 350 5.56 14.01 -9.51
C ARG A 350 6.32 14.07 -10.84
N GLY A 351 7.18 13.10 -11.11
CA GLY A 351 7.89 12.98 -12.39
C GLY A 351 6.93 12.83 -13.58
N LEU A 352 5.89 12.01 -13.43
CA LEU A 352 4.83 11.83 -14.43
C LEU A 352 4.10 13.15 -14.71
N THR A 353 3.69 13.87 -13.65
CA THR A 353 3.07 15.19 -13.77
C THR A 353 3.99 16.19 -14.47
N THR A 354 5.28 16.25 -14.10
CA THR A 354 6.24 17.14 -14.77
C THR A 354 6.34 16.84 -16.26
N ARG A 355 6.51 15.57 -16.66
CA ARG A 355 6.60 15.18 -18.07
C ARG A 355 5.33 15.50 -18.84
N ALA A 356 4.15 15.28 -18.24
CA ALA A 356 2.87 15.62 -18.86
C ALA A 356 2.73 17.14 -19.08
N ARG A 357 3.13 17.95 -18.10
CA ARG A 357 3.11 19.43 -18.22
C ARG A 357 4.07 19.91 -19.31
N GLU A 358 5.28 19.36 -19.38
CA GLU A 358 6.24 19.66 -20.44
C GLU A 358 5.68 19.32 -21.84
N ALA A 359 5.09 18.13 -21.99
CA ALA A 359 4.47 17.70 -23.26
C ALA A 359 3.32 18.61 -23.69
N LEU A 360 2.58 19.17 -22.72
CA LEU A 360 1.48 20.11 -22.95
C LEU A 360 1.93 21.58 -23.06
N GLY A 361 3.23 21.88 -22.89
CA GLY A 361 3.76 23.25 -22.92
C GLY A 361 3.33 24.11 -21.72
N LEU A 362 3.00 23.48 -20.59
CA LEU A 362 2.59 24.13 -19.35
C LEU A 362 3.81 24.44 -18.46
N PRO A 363 3.74 25.48 -17.61
CA PRO A 363 4.81 25.76 -16.64
C PRO A 363 4.90 24.65 -15.57
N GLU A 364 6.01 24.60 -14.84
CA GLU A 364 6.18 23.71 -13.68
C GLU A 364 5.00 23.82 -12.70
N SER A 365 4.58 22.69 -12.13
CA SER A 365 3.48 22.65 -11.16
C SER A 365 3.88 23.29 -9.83
N ASP A 366 2.94 24.00 -9.21
CA ASP A 366 2.98 24.49 -7.83
C ASP A 366 2.21 23.58 -6.84
N LEU A 367 1.66 22.46 -7.32
CA LEU A 367 0.83 21.53 -6.54
C LEU A 367 1.59 20.86 -5.39
N PHE A 368 2.87 20.52 -5.61
CA PHE A 368 3.66 19.73 -4.68
C PHE A 368 4.53 20.60 -3.80
N ARG A 369 4.62 20.25 -2.52
CA ARG A 369 5.58 20.85 -1.57
C ARG A 369 6.99 20.63 -2.07
N LYS A 370 7.79 21.70 -2.01
CA LYS A 370 9.21 21.68 -2.36
C LYS A 370 10.03 21.47 -1.07
N PRO A 371 11.16 20.74 -1.16
CA PRO A 371 12.11 20.70 -0.04
C PRO A 371 12.57 22.12 0.27
N GLU A 372 12.70 22.47 1.55
CA GLU A 372 13.37 23.72 1.93
C GLU A 372 14.83 23.65 1.48
N GLN A 373 15.28 24.68 0.77
CA GLN A 373 16.70 24.79 0.42
C GLN A 373 17.47 25.29 1.65
N PRO A 374 18.61 24.67 2.00
CA PRO A 374 19.38 25.01 3.19
C PRO A 374 20.00 26.41 3.16
#